data_AF-A0A921HW49-F1
#
_entry.id   AF-A0A921HW49-F1
#
_cell.length_a   1.000
_cell.length_b   1.000
_cell.length_c   1.000
_cell.angle_alpha   90.00
_cell.angle_beta   90.00
_cell.angle_gamma   90.00
#
_symmetry.space_group_name_H-M   'P 1'
#
loop_
_entity.id
_entity.type
_entity.pdbx_description
1 polymer ?
#
loop_
_entity_poly.entity_id
_entity_poly.type
_entity_poly.pdbx_seq_one_letter_code
_entity_poly.pdbx_strand_id
1 'polypeptide(L)'
;MKAAISEQEALSRLAAWCSSAEHCRAEVGEKALRWGLSAEAAARIVARLEEERFVDDERYCRAFIRDKSLFAGWGKVKIGQALRLKRIPESVYAPLLDEVVDADAYLSSLRALLASKRKTLRARNDYEARAKLARFALGRGFSMDDIGRCIDLSDENE
;
A
#
# COMPACT_ATOMS: atom_id res chain seq x y z
N MET A 1 10.39 -18.34 30.63
CA MET A 1 10.83 -17.10 29.96
C MET A 1 11.59 -17.52 28.70
N LYS A 2 11.16 -17.11 27.49
CA LYS A 2 11.92 -17.41 26.27
C LYS A 2 13.26 -16.68 26.35
N ALA A 3 14.37 -17.40 26.13
CA ALA A 3 15.69 -16.80 26.08
C ALA A 3 15.69 -15.67 25.04
N ALA A 4 16.19 -14.50 25.43
CA ALA A 4 16.38 -13.40 24.51
C ALA A 4 17.33 -13.87 23.39
N ILE A 5 16.90 -13.68 22.15
CA ILE A 5 17.73 -13.99 20.98
C ILE A 5 18.97 -13.08 21.00
N SER A 6 20.14 -13.61 20.64
CA SER A 6 21.33 -12.76 20.50
C SER A 6 21.19 -11.84 19.30
N GLU A 7 21.88 -10.70 19.30
CA GLU A 7 21.86 -9.73 18.20
C GLU A 7 22.30 -10.37 16.87
N GLN A 8 23.31 -11.25 16.91
CA GLN A 8 23.85 -11.94 15.73
C GLN A 8 22.90 -13.02 15.18
N GLU A 9 22.20 -13.74 16.06
CA GLU A 9 21.17 -14.70 15.66
C GLU A 9 19.96 -13.96 15.05
N ALA A 10 19.58 -12.82 15.65
CA ALA A 10 18.50 -11.99 15.13
C ALA A 10 18.83 -11.40 13.76
N LEU A 11 20.05 -10.90 13.57
CA LEU A 11 20.54 -10.39 12.28
C LEU A 11 20.42 -11.46 11.20
N SER A 12 20.96 -12.66 11.45
CA SER A 12 20.92 -13.77 10.49
C SER A 12 19.48 -14.16 10.09
N ARG A 13 18.58 -14.23 11.07
CA ARG A 13 17.16 -14.56 10.81
C ARG A 13 16.42 -13.45 10.08
N LEU A 14 16.69 -12.19 10.40
CA LEU A 14 16.07 -11.06 9.72
C LEU A 14 16.60 -10.92 8.29
N ALA A 15 17.89 -11.16 8.05
CA ALA A 15 18.46 -11.24 6.72
C ALA A 15 17.77 -12.32 5.88
N ALA A 16 17.65 -13.54 6.40
CA ALA A 16 16.94 -14.63 5.71
C ALA A 16 15.47 -14.27 5.40
N TRP A 17 14.79 -13.58 6.32
CA TRP A 17 13.43 -13.11 6.12
C TRP A 17 13.34 -12.05 5.00
N CYS A 18 14.22 -11.04 5.02
CA CYS A 18 14.29 -9.99 4.00
C CYS A 18 14.74 -10.52 2.62
N SER A 19 15.48 -11.62 2.57
CA SER A 19 15.81 -12.31 1.32
C SER A 19 14.62 -13.03 0.69
N SER A 20 13.65 -13.45 1.52
CA SER A 20 12.47 -14.19 1.05
C SER A 20 11.31 -13.29 0.60
N ALA A 21 11.23 -12.09 1.17
CA ALA A 21 10.21 -11.11 0.84
C ALA A 21 10.68 -9.70 1.21
N GLU A 22 10.16 -8.70 0.49
CA GLU A 22 10.47 -7.30 0.77
C GLU A 22 9.86 -6.86 2.11
N HIS A 23 10.69 -6.24 2.94
CA HIS A 23 10.29 -5.68 4.22
C HIS A 23 10.86 -4.27 4.39
N CYS A 24 10.04 -3.36 4.91
CA CYS A 24 10.50 -2.01 5.21
C CYS A 24 11.20 -1.95 6.56
N ARG A 25 11.96 -0.87 6.76
CA ARG A 25 12.66 -0.56 8.01
C ARG A 25 11.80 -0.76 9.27
N ALA A 26 10.56 -0.26 9.24
CA ALA A 26 9.65 -0.33 10.39
C ALA A 26 9.25 -1.77 10.73
N GLU A 27 8.97 -2.60 9.72
CA GLU A 27 8.58 -4.01 9.93
C GLU A 27 9.72 -4.83 10.55
N VAL A 28 10.95 -4.60 10.08
CA VAL A 28 12.16 -5.25 10.60
C VAL A 28 12.43 -4.82 12.05
N GLY A 29 12.36 -3.52 12.33
CA GLY A 29 12.54 -2.99 13.68
C GLY A 29 11.50 -3.51 14.66
N GLU A 30 10.21 -3.49 14.29
CA GLU A 30 9.13 -4.04 15.13
C GLU A 30 9.28 -5.54 15.36
N LYS A 31 9.81 -6.29 14.39
CA LYS A 31 10.07 -7.72 14.55
C LYS A 31 11.23 -7.98 15.52
N ALA A 32 12.31 -7.20 15.43
CA ALA A 32 13.41 -7.27 16.38
C ALA A 32 12.95 -6.96 17.82
N LEU A 33 12.18 -5.89 18.01
CA LEU A 33 11.62 -5.54 19.33
C LEU A 33 10.72 -6.66 19.89
N ARG A 34 9.88 -7.28 19.05
CA ARG A 34 9.04 -8.43 19.45
C ARG A 34 9.84 -9.67 19.86
N TRP A 35 11.09 -9.79 19.42
CA TRP A 35 12.00 -10.84 19.87
C TRP A 35 12.72 -10.53 21.18
N GLY A 36 12.44 -9.37 21.79
CA GLY A 36 12.99 -8.95 23.08
C GLY A 36 14.32 -8.20 22.99
N LEU A 37 14.72 -7.75 21.80
CA LEU A 37 15.89 -6.88 21.62
C LEU A 37 15.57 -5.46 22.10
N SER A 38 16.59 -4.74 22.57
CA SER A 38 16.46 -3.32 22.91
C SER A 38 16.26 -2.46 21.66
N ALA A 39 15.78 -1.24 21.82
CA ALA A 39 15.60 -0.30 20.71
C ALA A 39 16.93 0.01 20.00
N GLU A 40 18.02 0.11 20.75
CA GLU A 40 19.36 0.35 20.23
C GLU A 40 19.87 -0.85 19.42
N ALA A 41 19.65 -2.08 19.92
CA ALA A 41 20.02 -3.29 19.19
C ALA A 41 19.20 -3.45 17.90
N ALA A 42 17.89 -3.20 17.96
CA ALA A 42 17.02 -3.23 16.78
C ALA A 42 17.47 -2.20 15.73
N ALA A 43 17.83 -0.98 16.16
CA ALA A 43 18.32 0.07 15.27
C ALA A 43 19.63 -0.31 14.58
N ARG A 44 20.58 -0.93 15.30
CA ARG A 44 21.84 -1.43 14.72
C ARG A 44 21.59 -2.54 13.69
N ILE A 45 20.74 -3.51 14.01
CA ILE A 45 20.39 -4.60 13.08
C ILE A 45 19.78 -4.03 11.79
N VAL A 46 18.81 -3.13 11.93
CA VAL A 46 18.17 -2.48 10.77
C VAL A 46 19.20 -1.75 9.92
N ALA A 47 20.07 -0.94 10.53
CA ALA A 47 21.11 -0.19 9.80
C ALA A 47 22.05 -1.13 9.04
N ARG A 48 22.40 -2.28 9.65
CA ARG A 48 23.22 -3.28 9.00
C ARG A 48 22.53 -3.94 7.81
N LEU A 49 21.24 -4.25 7.93
CA LEU A 49 20.45 -4.84 6.85
C LEU A 49 20.22 -3.85 5.69
N GLU A 50 20.15 -2.54 5.98
CA GLU A 50 20.13 -1.49 4.96
C GLU A 50 21.48 -1.39 4.23
N GLU A 51 22.59 -1.39 4.98
CA GLU A 51 23.96 -1.37 4.43
C GLU A 51 24.21 -2.57 3.50
N GLU A 52 23.76 -3.76 3.91
CA GLU A 52 23.86 -4.99 3.13
C GLU A 52 22.74 -5.14 2.07
N ARG A 53 21.90 -4.11 1.90
CA ARG A 53 20.79 -4.05 0.93
C ARG A 53 19.68 -5.11 1.08
N PHE A 54 19.63 -5.81 2.21
CA PHE A 54 18.50 -6.67 2.56
C PHE A 54 17.22 -5.85 2.76
N VAL A 55 17.34 -4.64 3.33
CA VAL A 55 16.23 -3.68 3.46
C VAL A 55 16.44 -2.52 2.50
N ASP A 56 15.41 -2.22 1.71
CA ASP A 56 15.42 -1.15 0.73
C ASP A 56 13.99 -0.60 0.61
N ASP A 57 13.76 0.59 1.18
CA ASP A 57 12.42 1.18 1.24
C ASP A 57 11.85 1.49 -0.14
N GLU A 58 12.68 1.82 -1.13
CA GLU A 58 12.21 2.06 -2.51
C GLU A 58 11.75 0.75 -3.15
N ARG A 59 12.56 -0.31 -3.03
CA ARG A 59 12.21 -1.65 -3.52
C ARG A 59 10.94 -2.17 -2.86
N TYR A 60 10.81 -1.97 -1.54
CA TYR A 60 9.59 -2.28 -0.81
C TYR A 60 8.38 -1.49 -1.34
N CYS A 61 8.52 -0.17 -1.51
CA CYS A 61 7.42 0.67 -1.99
C CYS A 61 6.95 0.22 -3.37
N ARG A 62 7.85 -0.05 -4.31
CA ARG A 62 7.50 -0.50 -5.66
C ARG A 62 6.69 -1.80 -5.61
N ALA A 63 7.15 -2.79 -4.85
CA ALA A 63 6.43 -4.05 -4.67
C ALA A 63 5.06 -3.85 -4.01
N PHE A 64 5.00 -3.04 -2.95
CA PHE A 64 3.78 -2.76 -2.22
C PHE A 64 2.74 -2.02 -3.06
N ILE A 65 3.15 -0.98 -3.80
CA ILE A 65 2.28 -0.19 -4.68
C ILE A 65 1.69 -1.10 -5.75
N ARG A 66 2.51 -1.91 -6.42
CA ARG A 66 2.08 -2.85 -7.45
C ARG A 66 1.09 -3.89 -6.92
N ASP A 67 1.37 -4.47 -5.76
CA ASP A 67 0.47 -5.45 -5.13
C ASP A 67 -0.90 -4.85 -4.81
N LYS A 68 -0.90 -3.67 -4.17
CA LYS A 68 -2.15 -3.03 -3.75
C LYS A 68 -2.97 -2.45 -4.89
N SER A 69 -2.33 -1.95 -5.95
CA SER A 69 -3.06 -1.45 -7.11
C SER A 69 -3.68 -2.60 -7.91
N LEU A 70 -2.93 -3.66 -8.20
CA LEU A 70 -3.36 -4.75 -9.09
C LEU A 70 -4.31 -5.74 -8.41
N PHE A 71 -3.97 -6.19 -7.19
CA PHE A 71 -4.69 -7.31 -6.57
C PHE A 71 -5.69 -6.84 -5.51
N ALA A 72 -5.38 -5.78 -4.77
CA ALA A 72 -6.28 -5.26 -3.74
C ALA A 72 -7.27 -4.20 -4.27
N GLY A 73 -7.04 -3.68 -5.48
CA GLY A 73 -7.87 -2.63 -6.08
C GLY A 73 -7.87 -1.33 -5.27
N TRP A 74 -6.74 -0.98 -4.66
CA TRP A 74 -6.60 0.25 -3.89
C TRP A 74 -6.24 1.41 -4.79
N GLY A 75 -6.78 2.58 -4.47
CA GLY A 75 -6.36 3.83 -5.08
C GLY A 75 -5.10 4.42 -4.45
N LYS A 76 -4.43 5.31 -5.19
CA LYS A 76 -3.13 5.91 -4.82
C LYS A 76 -3.15 6.53 -3.42
N VAL A 77 -4.25 7.19 -3.04
CA VAL A 77 -4.40 7.82 -1.71
C VAL A 77 -4.29 6.80 -0.59
N LYS A 78 -4.97 5.65 -0.72
CA LYS A 78 -4.96 4.61 0.31
C LYS A 78 -3.62 3.89 0.37
N ILE A 79 -2.97 3.70 -0.78
CA ILE A 79 -1.62 3.13 -0.85
C ILE A 79 -0.63 4.05 -0.12
N GLY A 80 -0.64 5.36 -0.42
CA GLY A 80 0.21 6.35 0.25
C GLY A 80 -0.04 6.41 1.76
N GLN A 81 -1.31 6.38 2.20
CA GLN A 81 -1.65 6.32 3.63
C GLN A 81 -1.07 5.09 4.33
N ALA A 82 -1.11 3.92 3.67
CA ALA A 82 -0.56 2.69 4.22
C ALA A 82 0.98 2.73 4.31
N LEU A 83 1.66 3.28 3.31
CA LEU A 83 3.11 3.48 3.32
C LEU A 83 3.53 4.47 4.40
N ARG A 84 2.76 5.54 4.61
CA ARG A 84 2.96 6.49 5.71
C ARG A 84 2.82 5.84 7.08
N LEU A 85 1.83 4.95 7.25
CA LEU A 85 1.66 4.19 8.51
C LEU A 85 2.84 3.25 8.76
N LYS A 86 3.48 2.74 7.70
CA LYS A 86 4.74 1.99 7.76
C LYS A 86 5.98 2.87 7.99
N ARG A 87 5.77 4.15 8.28
CA ARG A 87 6.83 5.14 8.58
C ARG A 87 7.79 5.39 7.42
N ILE A 88 7.35 5.15 6.18
CA ILE A 88 8.14 5.47 5.00
C ILE A 88 7.91 6.95 4.65
N PRO A 89 8.96 7.75 4.44
CA PRO A 89 8.81 9.17 4.09
C PRO A 89 8.06 9.37 2.78
N GLU A 90 7.24 10.42 2.71
CA GLU A 90 6.49 10.78 1.50
C GLU A 90 7.39 11.07 0.31
N SER A 91 8.57 11.66 0.54
CA SER A 91 9.58 11.89 -0.49
C SER A 91 10.06 10.61 -1.18
N VAL A 92 9.91 9.45 -0.54
CA VAL A 92 10.28 8.14 -1.13
C VAL A 92 9.14 7.58 -1.96
N TYR A 93 7.92 7.52 -1.42
CA TYR A 93 6.82 6.81 -2.10
C TYR A 93 6.01 7.68 -3.06
N ALA A 94 5.94 8.99 -2.87
CA ALA A 94 5.09 9.84 -3.71
C ALA A 94 5.48 9.78 -5.20
N PRO A 95 6.77 9.85 -5.59
CA PRO A 95 7.17 9.69 -6.98
C PRO A 95 6.81 8.30 -7.54
N LEU A 96 6.90 7.26 -6.70
CA LEU A 96 6.65 5.87 -7.09
C LEU A 96 5.17 5.58 -7.32
N LEU A 97 4.26 6.34 -6.70
CA LEU A 97 2.82 6.17 -6.90
C LEU A 97 2.40 6.45 -8.35
N ASP A 98 3.05 7.40 -9.01
CA ASP A 98 2.79 7.71 -10.42
C ASP A 98 3.63 6.86 -11.37
N GLU A 99 4.85 6.50 -10.97
CA GLU A 99 5.73 5.67 -11.78
C GLU A 99 5.25 4.22 -11.90
N VAL A 100 4.82 3.62 -10.79
CA VAL A 100 4.49 2.17 -10.72
C VAL A 100 3.05 1.90 -11.15
N VAL A 101 2.14 2.86 -10.94
CA VAL A 101 0.73 2.69 -11.24
C VAL A 101 0.47 3.15 -12.68
N ASP A 102 0.36 2.18 -13.58
CA ASP A 102 -0.08 2.43 -14.95
C ASP A 102 -1.46 3.10 -14.97
N ALA A 103 -1.52 4.29 -15.58
CA ALA A 103 -2.71 5.14 -15.51
C ALA A 103 -3.93 4.49 -16.18
N ASP A 104 -3.74 3.79 -17.30
CA ASP A 104 -4.84 3.20 -18.06
C ASP A 104 -5.40 1.95 -17.36
N ALA A 105 -4.52 1.07 -16.88
CA ALA A 105 -4.91 -0.09 -16.07
C ALA A 105 -5.58 0.36 -14.76
N TYR A 106 -5.09 1.45 -14.15
CA TYR A 106 -5.64 2.01 -12.93
C TYR A 106 -7.08 2.51 -13.10
N LEU A 107 -7.33 3.33 -14.12
CA LEU A 107 -8.69 3.82 -14.42
C LEU A 107 -9.61 2.69 -14.89
N SER A 108 -9.10 1.73 -15.65
CA SER A 108 -9.87 0.56 -16.08
C SER A 108 -10.31 -0.30 -14.89
N SER A 109 -9.43 -0.50 -13.90
CA SER A 109 -9.75 -1.18 -12.64
C SER A 109 -10.83 -0.42 -11.86
N LEU A 110 -10.73 0.91 -11.78
CA LEU A 110 -11.76 1.74 -11.14
C LEU A 110 -13.12 1.60 -11.85
N ARG A 111 -13.17 1.67 -13.19
CA ARG A 111 -14.41 1.48 -13.96
C ARG A 111 -15.04 0.12 -13.69
N ALA A 112 -14.26 -0.96 -13.70
CA ALA A 112 -14.74 -2.29 -13.41
C ALA A 112 -15.30 -2.42 -11.98
N LEU A 113 -14.61 -1.82 -11.01
CA LEU A 113 -15.01 -1.78 -9.60
C LEU A 113 -16.32 -1.00 -9.40
N LEU A 114 -16.48 0.15 -10.05
CA LEU A 114 -17.69 0.95 -10.03
C LEU A 114 -18.86 0.24 -10.72
N ALA A 115 -18.65 -0.36 -11.89
CA ALA A 115 -19.65 -1.12 -12.62
C ALA A 115 -20.16 -2.32 -11.81
N SER A 116 -19.25 -3.06 -11.18
CA SER A 116 -19.61 -4.16 -10.27
C SER A 116 -20.43 -3.65 -9.07
N LYS A 117 -20.00 -2.53 -8.46
CA LYS A 117 -20.74 -1.94 -7.34
C LYS A 117 -22.13 -1.47 -7.75
N ARG A 118 -22.29 -0.89 -8.95
CA ARG A 118 -23.57 -0.40 -9.49
C ARG A 118 -24.62 -1.50 -9.57
N LYS A 119 -24.25 -2.72 -9.96
CA LYS A 119 -25.17 -3.89 -10.05
C LYS A 119 -25.85 -4.24 -8.72
N THR A 120 -25.22 -3.91 -7.59
CA THR A 120 -25.76 -4.21 -6.24
C THR A 120 -26.25 -2.96 -5.51
N LEU A 121 -26.18 -1.79 -6.16
CA LEU A 121 -26.46 -0.51 -5.53
C LEU A 121 -27.95 -0.19 -5.60
N ARG A 122 -28.55 0.06 -4.44
CA ARG A 122 -29.90 0.64 -4.36
C ARG A 122 -29.80 2.15 -4.21
N ALA A 123 -30.43 2.89 -5.12
CA ALA A 123 -30.51 4.34 -5.09
C ALA A 123 -31.89 4.78 -5.61
N ARG A 124 -32.39 5.92 -5.12
CA ARG A 124 -33.69 6.46 -5.56
C ARG A 124 -33.61 7.18 -6.89
N ASN A 125 -32.43 7.70 -7.24
CA ASN A 125 -32.15 8.42 -8.48
C ASN A 125 -30.64 8.38 -8.78
N ASP A 126 -30.26 8.89 -9.95
CA ASP A 126 -28.87 8.88 -10.40
C ASP A 126 -27.96 9.77 -9.55
N TYR A 127 -28.48 10.87 -8.99
CA TYR A 127 -27.71 11.70 -8.06
C TYR A 127 -27.29 10.93 -6.81
N GLU A 128 -28.22 10.19 -6.20
CA GLU A 128 -27.93 9.33 -5.05
C GLU A 128 -27.00 8.17 -5.45
N ALA A 129 -27.18 7.60 -6.63
CA ALA A 129 -26.30 6.55 -7.14
C ALA A 129 -24.85 7.06 -7.29
N ARG A 130 -24.66 8.23 -7.92
CA ARG A 130 -23.36 8.92 -8.08
C ARG A 130 -22.70 9.16 -6.73
N ALA A 131 -23.42 9.72 -5.77
CA ALA A 131 -22.89 9.98 -4.43
C ALA A 131 -22.45 8.69 -3.69
N LYS A 132 -23.21 7.60 -3.83
CA LYS A 132 -22.84 6.32 -3.20
C LYS A 132 -21.66 5.65 -3.89
N LEU A 133 -21.57 5.73 -5.22
CA LEU A 133 -20.43 5.22 -6.00
C LEU A 133 -19.15 6.00 -5.67
N ALA A 134 -19.22 7.33 -5.63
CA ALA A 134 -18.10 8.18 -5.23
C ALA A 134 -17.62 7.85 -3.81
N ARG A 135 -18.55 7.75 -2.83
CA ARG A 135 -18.21 7.36 -1.46
C ARG A 135 -17.54 5.99 -1.39
N PHE A 136 -18.02 5.04 -2.19
CA PHE A 136 -17.41 3.72 -2.28
C PHE A 136 -15.98 3.79 -2.82
N ALA A 137 -15.75 4.49 -3.94
CA ALA A 137 -14.42 4.64 -4.53
C ALA A 137 -13.45 5.42 -3.62
N LEU A 138 -13.92 6.48 -2.93
CA LEU A 138 -13.15 7.19 -1.91
C LEU A 138 -12.69 6.26 -0.78
N GLY A 139 -13.57 5.38 -0.29
CA GLY A 139 -13.21 4.37 0.72
C GLY A 139 -12.20 3.33 0.22
N ARG A 140 -12.01 3.23 -1.10
CA ARG A 140 -10.97 2.39 -1.73
C ARG A 140 -9.69 3.18 -2.04
N GLY A 141 -9.69 4.50 -1.85
CA GLY A 141 -8.51 5.36 -1.97
C GLY A 141 -8.34 6.03 -3.33
N PHE A 142 -9.37 6.03 -4.18
CA PHE A 142 -9.34 6.76 -5.45
C PHE A 142 -9.56 8.25 -5.20
N SER A 143 -8.89 9.11 -5.98
CA SER A 143 -9.07 10.55 -5.86
C SER A 143 -10.40 10.99 -6.46
N MET A 144 -10.89 12.19 -6.09
CA MET A 144 -12.09 12.75 -6.71
C MET A 144 -11.94 12.96 -8.22
N ASP A 145 -10.73 13.26 -8.69
CA ASP A 145 -10.43 13.41 -10.12
C ASP A 145 -10.59 12.07 -10.86
N ASP A 146 -9.96 11.01 -10.36
CA ASP A 146 -10.07 9.66 -10.94
C ASP A 146 -11.53 9.19 -10.99
N ILE A 147 -12.26 9.47 -9.91
CA ILE A 147 -13.69 9.16 -9.78
C ILE A 147 -14.49 9.93 -10.83
N GLY A 148 -14.25 11.23 -10.97
CA GLY A 148 -14.91 12.06 -11.98
C GLY A 148 -14.70 11.56 -13.40
N ARG A 149 -13.49 11.09 -13.72
CA ARG A 149 -13.13 10.51 -15.03
C ARG A 149 -13.76 9.15 -15.32
N CYS A 150 -14.30 8.49 -14.29
CA CYS A 150 -14.84 7.13 -14.39
C CYS A 150 -16.34 7.05 -14.09
N ILE A 151 -16.92 8.09 -13.47
CA ILE A 151 -18.36 8.30 -13.38
C ILE A 151 -18.75 9.19 -14.58
N ASP A 152 -18.60 8.64 -15.79
CA ASP A 152 -19.31 9.18 -16.93
C ASP A 152 -20.67 8.49 -16.97
N LEU A 153 -21.69 9.27 -16.64
CA LEU A 153 -23.08 8.90 -16.81
C LEU A 153 -23.62 9.92 -17.80
N SER A 154 -23.05 9.94 -19.00
CA SER A 154 -23.78 10.42 -20.16
C SER A 154 -25.05 9.59 -20.21
N ASP A 155 -26.17 10.29 -20.21
CA ASP A 155 -27.50 9.74 -20.35
C ASP A 155 -27.60 9.03 -21.72
N GLU A 156 -27.08 7.82 -21.84
CA GLU A 156 -27.47 6.88 -22.91
C GLU A 156 -28.82 6.26 -22.51
N ASN A 157 -29.82 7.13 -22.44
CA ASN A 157 -31.22 6.78 -22.60
C ASN A 157 -31.78 7.79 -23.62
N GLU A 158 -31.42 7.62 -24.89
CA GLU A 158 -32.30 7.97 -26.00
C GLU A 158 -33.03 6.70 -26.47
#